data_AF-A0A2T4JX49-F1
#
_entry.id   AF-A0A2T4JX49-F1
#
_cell.length_a   1.000
_cell.length_b   1.000
_cell.length_c   1.000
_cell.angle_alpha   90.00
_cell.angle_beta   90.00
_cell.angle_gamma   90.00
#
_symmetry.space_group_name_H-M   'P 1'
#
loop_
_entity.id
_entity.type
_entity.pdbx_description
1 polymer ?
#
loop_
_entity_poly.entity_id
_entity_poly.type
_entity_poly.pdbx_seq_one_letter_code
_entity_poly.pdbx_strand_id
1 'polypeptide(L)' 'MLGLGIESELSTALVAGVALGLSRADGSIGDLCSSIDSRQVTMSPYMRMDLGPGLSFSGRVFASTED' A
#
# COMPACT_ATOMS: atom_id res chain seq x y z
N MET A 1 1.12 12.00 1.14
CA MET A 1 0.72 10.58 1.20
C MET A 1 0.77 10.15 2.66
N LEU A 2 -0.35 9.68 3.20
CA LEU A 2 -0.43 9.11 4.55
C LEU A 2 -0.72 7.62 4.44
N GLY A 3 -0.08 6.81 5.28
CA GLY A 3 -0.30 5.37 5.32
C GLY A 3 -0.29 4.86 6.75
N LEU A 4 -1.19 3.94 7.05
CA LEU A 4 -1.28 3.24 8.33
C LEU A 4 -1.38 1.74 8.05
N GLY A 5 -0.71 0.94 8.86
CA GLY A 5 -0.73 -0.51 8.72
C GLY A 5 -0.76 -1.19 10.07
N ILE A 6 -1.34 -2.39 10.08
CA ILE A 6 -1.32 -3.29 11.24
C ILE A 6 -0.72 -4.60 10.75
N GLU A 7 0.28 -5.10 11.48
CA GLU A 7 0.86 -6.42 11.29
C GLU A 7 0.53 -7.31 12.48
N SER A 8 0.40 -8.60 12.21
CA SER A 8 0.32 -9.65 13.22
C SER A 8 1.33 -10.72 12.92
N GLU A 9 2.08 -11.13 13.94
CA GLU A 9 2.85 -12.37 13.90
C GLU A 9 1.87 -13.53 14.03
N LEU A 10 1.83 -14.39 13.00
CA LEU A 10 1.01 -15.61 12.98
C LEU A 10 1.82 -16.82 13.46
N SER A 11 3.14 -16.79 13.26
CA SER A 11 4.11 -17.72 13.82
C SER A 11 5.50 -17.09 13.83
N THR A 12 6.48 -17.75 14.45
CA THR A 12 7.90 -17.33 14.47
C THR A 12 8.52 -17.13 13.09
N ALA A 13 7.90 -17.68 12.04
CA ALA A 13 8.35 -17.58 10.66
C ALA A 13 7.32 -16.91 9.74
N LEU A 14 6.20 -16.40 10.26
CA LEU A 14 5.10 -15.89 9.43
C LEU A 14 4.49 -14.62 10.03
N VAL A 15 4.53 -13.54 9.26
CA VAL A 15 3.87 -12.26 9.55
C VAL A 15 2.84 -11.98 8.46
N ALA A 16 1.66 -11.53 8.84
CA ALA A 16 0.65 -11.04 7.91
C ALA A 16 0.17 -9.66 8.36
N GLY A 17 -0.22 -8.83 7.42
CA GLY A 17 -0.67 -7.48 7.72
C GLY A 17 -1.54 -6.89 6.62
N VAL A 18 -2.13 -5.75 6.95
CA VAL A 18 -2.85 -4.92 6.00
C VAL A 18 -2.38 -3.48 6.14
N ALA A 19 -2.07 -2.85 5.02
CA ALA A 19 -1.75 -1.44 4.95
C ALA A 19 -2.87 -0.68 4.23
N LEU A 20 -3.22 0.49 4.74
CA LEU A 20 -4.13 1.45 4.13
C LEU A 20 -3.34 2.72 3.79
N GLY A 21 -3.58 3.26 2.61
CA GLY A 21 -2.92 4.46 2.10
C GLY A 21 -3.93 5.47 1.56
N LEU A 22 -3.68 6.74 1.85
CA LEU A 22 -4.39 7.88 1.29
C LEU A 22 -3.39 8.77 0.55
N SER A 23 -3.56 8.87 -0.76
CA SER A 23 -2.84 9.78 -1.64
C SER A 23 -3.80 10.84 -2.18
N ARG A 24 -3.34 12.09 -2.20
CA ARG A 24 -3.97 13.16 -2.94
C ARG A 24 -2.91 13.76 -3.85
N ALA A 25 -3.22 13.86 -5.12
CA ALA A 25 -2.36 14.50 -6.11
C ALA A 25 -3.14 15.64 -6.74
N ASP A 26 -2.58 16.85 -6.64
CA ASP A 26 -3.07 18.03 -7.34
C ASP A 26 -2.07 18.34 -8.46
N GLY A 27 -2.54 18.38 -9.71
CA GLY A 27 -1.70 18.65 -10.87
C GLY A 27 -2.36 19.55 -11.91
N SER A 28 -1.55 20.39 -12.58
CA SER A 28 -1.98 21.13 -13.77
C SER A 28 -1.27 20.59 -14.99
N ILE A 29 -2.02 20.19 -16.01
CA ILE A 29 -1.48 19.96 -17.36
C ILE A 29 -1.60 21.31 -18.08
N GLY A 30 -0.49 21.86 -18.57
CA GLY A 30 -0.30 23.29 -18.90
C GLY A 30 -1.43 23.99 -19.68
N ASP A 31 -1.56 25.31 -19.44
CA ASP A 31 -2.42 26.36 -20.05
C ASP A 31 -3.90 26.05 -20.38
N LEU A 32 -4.36 24.81 -20.22
CA LEU A 32 -5.75 24.41 -20.36
C LEU A 32 -6.29 24.18 -18.95
N CYS A 33 -7.29 24.99 -18.59
CA CYS A 33 -7.97 25.03 -17.29
C CYS A 33 -8.60 23.68 -16.87
N SER A 34 -7.77 22.71 -16.51
CA SER A 34 -8.15 21.41 -15.99
C SER A 34 -7.30 21.13 -14.75
N SER A 35 -7.78 21.62 -13.60
CA SER A 35 -7.26 21.18 -12.30
C SER A 35 -7.61 19.71 -12.13
N ILE A 36 -6.60 18.84 -12.06
CA ILE A 36 -6.79 17.43 -11.73
C ILE A 36 -6.61 17.31 -10.21
N ASP A 37 -7.71 17.18 -9.47
CA ASP A 37 -7.71 16.70 -8.06
C ASP A 37 -7.93 15.19 -8.14
N SER A 38 -6.87 14.40 -7.90
CA SER A 38 -6.96 12.95 -7.86
C SER A 38 -6.83 12.48 -6.41
N ARG A 39 -7.82 11.71 -5.96
CA ARG A 39 -7.81 11.11 -4.63
C ARG A 39 -7.76 9.61 -4.77
N GLN A 40 -6.77 9.02 -4.12
CA GLN A 40 -6.55 7.58 -4.20
C GLN A 40 -6.56 6.98 -2.80
N VAL A 41 -7.40 5.97 -2.63
CA VAL A 41 -7.44 5.11 -1.44
C VAL A 41 -6.88 3.76 -1.82
N THR A 42 -5.81 3.33 -1.15
CA THR A 42 -5.17 2.04 -1.41
C THR A 42 -5.32 1.13 -0.20
N MET A 43 -5.73 -0.12 -0.41
CA MET A 43 -5.64 -1.21 0.57
C MET A 43 -4.65 -2.25 0.08
N SER A 44 -3.78 -2.73 0.97
CA SER A 44 -2.71 -3.66 0.62
C SER A 44 -2.52 -4.73 1.68
N PRO A 45 -3.23 -5.87 1.61
CA PRO A 45 -2.88 -7.05 2.40
C PRO A 45 -1.53 -7.61 1.95
N TYR A 46 -0.73 -8.06 2.90
CA TYR A 46 0.54 -8.71 2.63
C TYR A 46 0.85 -9.81 3.65
N MET A 47 1.78 -10.67 3.25
CA MET A 47 2.30 -11.76 4.06
C MET A 47 3.81 -11.85 3.82
N ARG A 48 4.56 -12.10 4.88
CA ARG A 48 6.00 -12.37 4.84
C ARG A 48 6.27 -13.67 5.60
N MET A 49 7.00 -14.57 4.98
CA MET A 49 7.44 -15.83 5.55
C MET A 49 8.97 -15.90 5.57
N ASP A 50 9.56 -16.19 6.73
CA ASP A 50 10.99 -16.41 6.88
C ASP A 50 11.29 -17.90 6.68
N LEU A 51 12.11 -18.22 5.68
CA LEU A 51 12.41 -19.60 5.26
C LEU A 51 13.73 -20.11 5.85
N GLY A 52 14.45 -19.27 6.60
CA GLY A 52 15.74 -19.60 7.20
C GLY A 52 16.67 -18.39 7.27
N PRO A 53 17.95 -18.59 7.62
CA PRO A 53 18.91 -17.51 7.81
C PRO A 53 19.07 -16.67 6.54
N GLY A 54 18.61 -15.42 6.59
CA GLY A 54 18.72 -14.47 5.49
C GLY A 54 17.77 -14.71 4.30
N LEU A 55 16.87 -15.70 4.37
CA LEU A 55 15.91 -15.98 3.31
C LEU A 55 14.49 -15.67 3.80
N SER A 56 13.83 -14.74 3.10
CA SER A 56 12.42 -14.44 3.31
C SER A 56 11.66 -14.41 1.99
N PHE A 57 10.42 -14.86 2.02
CA PHE A 57 9.45 -14.72 0.95
C PHE A 57 8.41 -13.69 1.37
N SER A 58 8.04 -12.77 0.49
CA SER A 58 6.95 -11.85 0.76
C SER A 58 6.02 -11.73 -0.43
N GLY A 59 4.73 -11.63 -0.14
CA GLY A 59 3.68 -11.40 -1.12
C GLY A 59 2.79 -10.25 -0.66
N ARG A 60 2.44 -9.36 -1.58
CA ARG A 60 1.53 -8.24 -1.33
C ARG A 60 0.55 -8.15 -2.48
N VAL A 61 -0.72 -8.00 -2.16
CA VAL A 61 -1.76 -7.63 -3.11
C VAL A 61 -2.16 -6.19 -2.79
N PHE A 62 -2.43 -5.37 -3.80
CA PHE A 62 -2.93 -4.02 -3.60
C PHE A 62 -4.17 -3.81 -4.45
N ALA A 63 -5.13 -3.08 -3.89
CA ALA A 63 -6.30 -2.58 -4.58
C ALA A 63 -6.39 -1.09 -4.30
N SER A 64 -6.59 -0.29 -5.34
CA SER A 64 -6.73 1.16 -5.25
C SER A 64 -8.01 1.61 -5.93
N THR A 65 -8.67 2.59 -5.33
CA THR A 65 -9.78 3.32 -5.96
C THR A 65 -9.33 4.74 -6.21
N GLU A 66 -9.70 5.29 -7.37
CA GLU A 66 -9.46 6.69 -7.74
C GLU A 66 -10.81 7.37 -7.92
N ASP A 67 -10.98 8.52 -7.28
CA ASP A 67 -12.07 9.48 -7.51
C ASP A 67 -11.54 10.68 -8.30
#